data_AF-A0A0S8K7U5-F1
#
_entry.id   AF-A0A0S8K7U5-F1
#
_cell.length_a   1.000
_cell.length_b   1.000
_cell.length_c   1.000
_cell.angle_alpha   90.00
_cell.angle_beta   90.00
_cell.angle_gamma   90.00
#
_symmetry.space_group_name_H-M   'P 1'
#
loop_
_entity.id
_entity.type
_entity.pdbx_description
1 polymer ?
#
loop_
_entity_poly.entity_id
_entity_poly.type
_entity_poly.pdbx_seq_one_letter_code
_entity_poly.pdbx_strand_id
1 'polypeptide(L)'
;MKVISIRKGFAADHSSTSYEFYAIDKILGSKEKAAVSRLSSRANPTERRASFIYHGEWADLPGGWEPLMEKYYDVMWSESYGWWNLVMAWNTDTATIQKMAQFDFTGGDDVGINIYHRNNRLIISIDCRLDALITEDKNSYDEYSDYDDDDYGEADNSIDNLLRLLEKNREYLMKGDYRLLKGIIDLYAMEETLVNLPEGSAENSELPEEIQELLSCIEI
;
A
#
# COMPACT_ATOMS: atom_id res chain seq x y z
N MET A 1 14.28 -19.09 7.34
CA MET A 1 13.69 -18.32 6.21
C MET A 1 14.83 -17.50 5.59
N LYS A 2 14.87 -17.26 4.27
CA LYS A 2 16.01 -16.57 3.64
C LYS A 2 15.56 -15.23 3.06
N VAL A 3 15.89 -14.13 3.74
CA VAL A 3 15.65 -12.77 3.24
C VAL A 3 16.61 -12.53 2.07
N ILE A 4 16.07 -12.26 0.88
CA ILE A 4 16.85 -12.24 -0.37
C ILE A 4 17.28 -10.82 -0.76
N SER A 5 16.61 -9.79 -0.23
CA SER A 5 17.12 -8.42 -0.26
C SER A 5 16.74 -7.66 1.00
N ILE A 6 17.65 -6.81 1.48
CA ILE A 6 17.35 -5.76 2.45
C ILE A 6 17.51 -4.45 1.70
N ARG A 7 16.38 -3.89 1.24
CA ARG A 7 16.37 -2.48 0.82
C ARG A 7 16.50 -1.62 2.07
N LYS A 8 17.13 -0.45 1.96
CA LYS A 8 17.08 0.56 3.03
C LYS A 8 15.64 1.08 3.15
N GLY A 9 14.84 0.42 3.98
CA GLY A 9 13.42 0.69 4.13
C GLY A 9 12.67 -0.53 4.61
N PHE A 10 12.63 -1.60 3.80
CA PHE A 10 11.65 -2.68 3.94
C PHE A 10 12.26 -4.05 3.53
N ALA A 11 11.84 -5.13 4.20
CA ALA A 11 12.30 -6.49 3.96
C ALA A 11 11.25 -7.29 3.16
N ALA A 12 11.59 -7.64 1.92
CA ALA A 12 10.70 -8.38 1.01
C ALA A 12 11.00 -9.89 1.00
N ASP A 13 9.95 -10.72 1.02
CA ASP A 13 10.07 -12.18 0.84
C ASP A 13 9.31 -12.66 -0.42
N HIS A 14 10.07 -13.10 -1.44
CA HIS A 14 9.56 -13.53 -2.75
C HIS A 14 8.74 -14.86 -2.73
N SER A 15 8.11 -15.19 -1.61
CA SER A 15 7.31 -16.40 -1.42
C SER A 15 6.14 -16.22 -0.46
N SER A 16 5.81 -14.99 -0.06
CA SER A 16 4.60 -14.72 0.73
C SER A 16 3.79 -13.54 0.20
N THR A 17 2.54 -13.50 0.66
CA THR A 17 1.68 -12.32 0.58
C THR A 17 1.41 -11.83 2.00
N SER A 18 1.76 -10.57 2.27
CA SER A 18 1.58 -9.92 3.57
C SER A 18 0.58 -8.77 3.46
N TYR A 19 -0.25 -8.59 4.49
CA TYR A 19 -1.26 -7.53 4.59
C TYR A 19 -1.22 -6.88 5.97
N GLU A 20 -1.16 -5.55 6.02
CA GLU A 20 -1.29 -4.76 7.23
C GLU A 20 -2.42 -3.74 7.10
N PHE A 21 -3.46 -3.89 7.92
CA PHE A 21 -4.63 -3.03 7.93
C PHE A 21 -4.64 -2.11 9.15
N TYR A 22 -5.04 -0.84 8.98
CA TYR A 22 -5.19 0.13 10.09
C TYR A 22 -6.50 0.91 10.03
N ALA A 23 -7.18 0.99 11.17
CA ALA A 23 -8.43 1.72 11.38
C ALA A 23 -8.15 3.01 12.15
N ILE A 24 -8.49 4.14 11.54
CA ILE A 24 -8.18 5.49 12.00
C ILE A 24 -9.44 6.10 12.61
N ASP A 25 -10.52 6.18 11.83
CA ASP A 25 -11.73 6.94 12.14
C ASP A 25 -12.56 6.25 13.24
N LYS A 26 -12.57 4.92 13.27
CA LYS A 26 -13.37 4.12 14.21
C LYS A 26 -12.65 2.84 14.62
N ILE A 27 -12.50 2.61 15.93
CA ILE A 27 -11.99 1.35 16.48
C ILE A 27 -12.97 0.18 16.28
N LEU A 28 -12.42 -1.03 16.13
CA LEU A 28 -13.18 -2.27 16.01
C LEU A 28 -13.64 -2.76 17.38
N GLY A 29 -14.96 -2.84 17.57
CA GLY A 29 -15.57 -3.50 18.72
C GLY A 29 -15.46 -5.02 18.64
N SER A 30 -15.92 -5.72 19.68
CA SER A 30 -15.82 -7.19 19.77
C SER A 30 -16.56 -7.92 18.64
N LYS A 31 -17.58 -7.30 18.02
CA LYS A 31 -18.29 -7.88 16.86
C LYS A 31 -17.48 -7.74 15.58
N GLU A 32 -16.91 -6.57 15.32
CA GLU A 32 -16.04 -6.35 14.16
C GLU A 32 -14.77 -7.22 14.26
N LYS A 33 -14.08 -7.24 15.40
CA LYS A 33 -12.92 -8.14 15.63
C LYS A 33 -13.27 -9.60 15.37
N ALA A 34 -14.40 -10.08 15.90
CA ALA A 34 -14.86 -11.46 15.68
C ALA A 34 -15.29 -11.75 14.23
N ALA A 35 -15.59 -10.73 13.41
CA ALA A 35 -15.84 -10.90 11.98
C ALA A 35 -14.51 -11.02 11.21
N VAL A 36 -13.53 -10.17 11.50
CA VAL A 36 -12.17 -10.22 10.90
C VAL A 36 -11.48 -11.55 11.26
N SER A 37 -11.54 -11.99 12.52
CA SER A 37 -11.00 -13.29 12.98
C SER A 37 -11.60 -14.53 12.28
N ARG A 38 -12.71 -14.40 11.54
CA ARG A 38 -13.34 -15.52 10.82
C ARG A 38 -12.87 -15.66 9.37
N LEU A 39 -12.19 -14.65 8.82
CA LEU A 39 -11.69 -14.69 7.44
C LEU A 39 -10.49 -15.63 7.30
N SER A 40 -9.66 -15.73 8.35
CA SER A 40 -8.47 -16.56 8.36
C SER A 40 -8.13 -16.99 9.79
N SER A 41 -7.69 -18.23 9.97
CA SER A 41 -7.12 -18.71 11.23
C SER A 41 -5.81 -18.00 11.62
N ARG A 42 -5.21 -17.26 10.68
CA ARG A 42 -4.01 -16.44 10.90
C ARG A 42 -4.33 -15.03 11.40
N ALA A 43 -5.61 -14.64 11.43
CA ALA A 43 -6.03 -13.29 11.78
C ALA A 43 -5.94 -13.02 13.29
N ASN A 44 -5.10 -12.07 13.69
CA ASN A 44 -5.02 -11.56 15.08
C ASN A 44 -5.46 -10.08 15.17
N PRO A 45 -6.75 -9.75 14.94
CA PRO A 45 -7.21 -8.37 14.92
C PRO A 45 -7.22 -7.73 16.32
N THR A 46 -6.53 -6.60 16.43
CA THR A 46 -6.63 -5.68 17.57
C THR A 46 -7.79 -4.69 17.36
N GLU A 47 -7.91 -3.66 18.20
CA GLU A 47 -8.95 -2.64 18.04
C GLU A 47 -8.71 -1.69 16.86
N ARG A 48 -7.47 -1.64 16.34
CA ARG A 48 -7.11 -0.79 15.21
C ARG A 48 -6.37 -1.50 14.09
N ARG A 49 -5.72 -2.64 14.34
CA ARG A 49 -4.91 -3.36 13.34
C ARG A 49 -5.42 -4.76 13.07
N ALA A 50 -5.16 -5.25 11.85
CA ALA A 50 -5.08 -6.68 11.58
C ALA A 50 -3.94 -6.94 10.60
N SER A 51 -3.20 -8.00 10.89
CA SER A 51 -2.02 -8.44 10.16
C SER A 51 -2.30 -9.84 9.61
N PHE A 52 -1.93 -10.10 8.36
CA PHE A 52 -2.06 -11.43 7.75
C PHE A 52 -0.80 -11.71 6.92
N ILE A 53 -0.22 -12.89 7.11
CA ILE A 53 0.94 -13.36 6.33
C ILE A 53 0.61 -14.75 5.77
N TYR A 54 0.78 -14.92 4.46
CA TYR A 54 0.47 -16.15 3.73
C TYR A 54 1.70 -16.64 2.97
N HIS A 55 2.35 -17.69 3.46
CA HIS A 55 3.50 -18.30 2.76
C HIS A 55 3.06 -19.33 1.72
N GLY A 56 3.78 -19.37 0.60
CA GLY A 56 3.63 -20.32 -0.49
C GLY A 56 3.02 -19.68 -1.74
N GLU A 57 3.38 -20.22 -2.91
CA GLU A 57 2.80 -19.77 -4.17
C GLU A 57 1.27 -19.89 -4.14
N TRP A 58 0.58 -18.86 -4.63
CA TRP A 58 -0.89 -18.76 -4.68
C TRP A 58 -1.60 -18.71 -3.31
N ALA A 59 -0.86 -18.50 -2.21
CA ALA A 59 -1.45 -18.30 -0.89
C ALA A 59 -1.84 -16.84 -0.68
N ASP A 60 -3.12 -16.59 -0.39
CA ASP A 60 -3.71 -15.25 -0.33
C ASP A 60 -4.84 -15.15 0.71
N LEU A 61 -5.28 -13.93 1.02
CA LEU A 61 -6.35 -13.59 1.95
C LEU A 61 -7.72 -14.11 1.46
N PRO A 62 -8.35 -15.07 2.17
CA PRO A 62 -9.60 -15.66 1.72
C PRO A 62 -10.74 -14.64 1.60
N GLY A 63 -11.20 -14.41 0.37
CA GLY A 63 -12.27 -13.46 0.06
C GLY A 63 -11.79 -12.03 -0.25
N GLY A 64 -10.49 -11.82 -0.42
CA GLY A 64 -9.91 -10.52 -0.78
C GLY A 64 -9.80 -9.55 0.39
N TRP A 65 -9.11 -8.43 0.14
CA TRP A 65 -8.89 -7.37 1.11
C TRP A 65 -9.97 -6.27 1.04
N GLU A 66 -10.65 -6.15 -0.09
CA GLU A 66 -11.65 -5.13 -0.38
C GLU A 66 -12.80 -5.17 0.64
N PRO A 67 -13.36 -6.34 1.05
CA PRO A 67 -14.42 -6.39 2.06
C PRO A 67 -14.00 -5.92 3.45
N LEU A 68 -12.70 -5.86 3.75
CA LEU A 68 -12.13 -5.29 4.97
C LEU A 68 -12.04 -3.76 4.87
N MET A 69 -11.56 -3.25 3.74
CA MET A 69 -11.48 -1.82 3.45
C MET A 69 -12.87 -1.18 3.27
N GLU A 70 -13.86 -1.92 2.77
CA GLU A 70 -15.28 -1.50 2.71
C GLU A 70 -15.90 -1.22 4.10
N LYS A 71 -15.41 -1.84 5.17
CA LYS A 71 -16.19 -2.01 6.42
C LYS A 71 -15.47 -1.63 7.71
N TYR A 72 -14.16 -1.82 7.80
CA TYR A 72 -13.46 -1.85 9.08
C TYR A 72 -12.18 -1.01 9.12
N TYR A 73 -11.43 -0.90 8.01
CA TYR A 73 -10.10 -0.29 7.98
C TYR A 73 -10.02 0.86 6.98
N ASP A 74 -9.21 1.86 7.32
CA ASP A 74 -9.12 3.17 6.65
C ASP A 74 -7.84 3.33 5.81
N VAL A 75 -6.76 2.63 6.19
CA VAL A 75 -5.59 2.44 5.33
C VAL A 75 -5.11 0.98 5.40
N MET A 76 -4.46 0.52 4.34
CA MET A 76 -3.80 -0.78 4.29
C MET A 76 -2.61 -0.71 3.32
N TRP A 77 -1.57 -1.48 3.60
CA TRP A 77 -0.63 -1.89 2.56
C TRP A 77 -0.59 -3.42 2.50
N SER A 78 -0.33 -3.95 1.31
CA SER A 78 -0.02 -5.35 1.11
C SER A 78 1.16 -5.53 0.18
N GLU A 79 1.97 -6.53 0.44
CA GLU A 79 3.07 -6.94 -0.42
C GLU A 79 2.85 -8.36 -0.93
N SER A 80 3.10 -8.57 -2.22
CA SER A 80 3.16 -9.91 -2.82
C SER A 80 4.30 -9.92 -3.84
N TYR A 81 5.32 -10.75 -3.57
CA TYR A 81 6.54 -10.95 -4.39
C TYR A 81 7.41 -9.72 -4.68
N GLY A 82 6.90 -8.79 -5.47
CA GLY A 82 7.56 -7.60 -6.00
C GLY A 82 6.55 -6.50 -6.36
N TRP A 83 5.33 -6.60 -5.83
CA TRP A 83 4.28 -5.61 -5.94
C TRP A 83 3.84 -5.19 -4.55
N TRP A 84 3.60 -3.90 -4.41
CA TRP A 84 2.82 -3.33 -3.32
C TRP A 84 1.44 -2.94 -3.85
N ASN A 85 0.44 -3.10 -3.00
CA ASN A 85 -0.84 -2.43 -3.14
C ASN A 85 -1.06 -1.56 -1.90
N LEU A 86 -1.23 -0.26 -2.12
CA LEU A 86 -1.37 0.76 -1.09
C LEU A 86 -2.80 1.33 -1.14
N VAL A 87 -3.57 1.16 -0.07
CA VAL A 87 -4.99 1.47 -0.04
C VAL A 87 -5.35 2.52 0.99
N MET A 88 -6.16 3.48 0.59
CA MET A 88 -6.75 4.52 1.44
C MET A 88 -8.27 4.55 1.25
N ALA A 89 -9.03 4.57 2.35
CA ALA A 89 -10.50 4.53 2.33
C ALA A 89 -11.13 5.48 3.35
N TRP A 90 -12.19 6.19 2.95
CA TRP A 90 -12.95 7.08 3.83
C TRP A 90 -14.39 7.29 3.36
N ASN A 91 -15.25 7.75 4.26
CA ASN A 91 -16.62 8.12 3.93
C ASN A 91 -16.65 9.55 3.37
N THR A 92 -17.28 9.76 2.22
CA THR A 92 -17.38 11.06 1.56
C THR A 92 -18.69 11.19 0.76
N ASP A 93 -18.90 12.32 0.10
CA ASP A 93 -20.10 12.56 -0.71
C ASP A 93 -19.94 12.08 -2.17
N THR A 94 -21.07 11.98 -2.87
CA THR A 94 -21.12 11.52 -4.25
C THR A 94 -20.37 12.45 -5.21
N ALA A 95 -20.29 13.75 -4.92
CA ALA A 95 -19.57 14.71 -5.74
C ALA A 95 -18.05 14.48 -5.67
N THR A 96 -17.53 14.16 -4.48
CA THR A 96 -16.14 13.78 -4.26
C THR A 96 -15.81 12.45 -4.93
N ILE A 97 -16.69 11.44 -4.82
CA ILE A 97 -16.53 10.15 -5.52
C ILE A 97 -16.45 10.37 -7.04
N GLN A 98 -17.38 11.14 -7.62
CA GLN A 98 -17.38 11.45 -9.05
C GLN A 98 -16.14 12.22 -9.50
N LYS A 99 -15.65 13.14 -8.67
CA LYS A 99 -14.39 13.87 -8.92
C LYS A 99 -13.18 12.95 -8.88
N MET A 100 -13.16 11.94 -8.00
CA MET A 100 -12.01 11.05 -7.86
C MET A 100 -11.86 10.08 -9.02
N ALA A 101 -12.95 9.71 -9.71
CA ALA A 101 -12.92 8.82 -10.87
C ALA A 101 -12.07 9.32 -12.05
N GLN A 102 -11.67 10.60 -12.08
CA GLN A 102 -10.74 11.13 -13.10
C GLN A 102 -9.27 10.76 -12.85
N PHE A 103 -8.94 10.24 -11.67
CA PHE A 103 -7.60 9.74 -11.32
C PHE A 103 -7.48 8.21 -11.46
N ASP A 104 -8.55 7.54 -11.90
CA ASP A 104 -8.53 6.11 -12.21
C ASP A 104 -7.74 5.86 -13.49
N PHE A 105 -6.67 5.08 -13.41
CA PHE A 105 -5.87 4.68 -14.57
C PHE A 105 -5.06 3.41 -14.31
N THR A 106 -4.77 2.68 -15.37
CA THR A 106 -3.80 1.59 -15.39
C THR A 106 -2.63 2.00 -16.29
N GLY A 107 -1.42 1.94 -15.76
CA GLY A 107 -0.17 2.11 -16.51
C GLY A 107 0.26 0.81 -17.18
N GLY A 108 1.55 0.70 -17.51
CA GLY A 108 2.14 -0.58 -17.89
C GLY A 108 2.22 -1.55 -16.71
N ASP A 109 2.44 -2.84 -16.97
CA ASP A 109 2.86 -3.80 -15.94
C ASP A 109 1.93 -3.94 -14.70
N ASP A 110 0.65 -3.65 -14.90
CA ASP A 110 -0.45 -3.64 -13.92
C ASP A 110 -0.25 -2.67 -12.73
N VAL A 111 0.60 -1.64 -12.88
CA VAL A 111 0.69 -0.52 -11.91
C VAL A 111 -0.33 0.58 -12.22
N GLY A 112 -0.70 1.40 -11.24
CA GLY A 112 -1.61 2.54 -11.45
C GLY A 112 -2.44 2.92 -10.23
N ILE A 113 -3.60 3.53 -10.48
CA ILE A 113 -4.57 3.92 -9.45
C ILE A 113 -5.94 3.36 -9.81
N ASN A 114 -6.49 2.55 -8.92
CA ASN A 114 -7.85 2.02 -8.98
C ASN A 114 -8.76 2.83 -8.03
N ILE A 115 -9.78 3.50 -8.56
CA ILE A 115 -10.75 4.32 -7.82
C ILE A 115 -12.11 3.64 -7.84
N TYR A 116 -12.56 3.17 -6.68
CA TYR A 116 -13.89 2.57 -6.56
C TYR A 116 -14.58 2.96 -5.27
N HIS A 117 -15.88 2.65 -5.16
CA HIS A 117 -16.66 3.05 -4.00
C HIS A 117 -17.72 2.01 -3.63
N ARG A 118 -18.04 1.95 -2.34
CA ARG A 118 -19.13 1.15 -1.79
C ARG A 118 -20.04 2.04 -0.96
N ASN A 119 -21.27 2.25 -1.44
CA ASN A 119 -22.16 3.28 -0.90
C ASN A 119 -21.46 4.65 -0.93
N ASN A 120 -21.31 5.29 0.23
CA ASN A 120 -20.60 6.55 0.45
C ASN A 120 -19.12 6.38 0.86
N ARG A 121 -18.59 5.16 0.88
CA ARG A 121 -17.17 4.91 1.16
C ARG A 121 -16.38 4.87 -0.13
N LEU A 122 -15.50 5.85 -0.31
CA LEU A 122 -14.50 5.87 -1.37
C LEU A 122 -13.32 4.99 -0.95
N ILE A 123 -12.77 4.25 -1.90
CA ILE A 123 -11.57 3.43 -1.76
C ILE A 123 -10.65 3.76 -2.93
N ILE A 124 -9.40 4.08 -2.61
CA ILE A 124 -8.32 4.34 -3.56
C ILE A 124 -7.28 3.26 -3.33
N SER A 125 -6.95 2.50 -4.36
CA SER A 125 -5.91 1.48 -4.40
C SER A 125 -4.83 1.94 -5.36
N ILE A 126 -3.57 1.87 -4.93
CA ILE A 126 -2.40 2.22 -5.73
C ILE A 126 -1.58 0.96 -5.86
N ASP A 127 -1.52 0.41 -7.06
CA ASP A 127 -0.75 -0.78 -7.38
C ASP A 127 0.61 -0.31 -7.91
N CYS A 128 1.71 -0.71 -7.28
CA CYS A 128 3.07 -0.28 -7.59
C CYS A 128 4.05 -1.45 -7.55
N ARG A 129 5.14 -1.36 -8.33
CA ARG A 129 6.21 -2.36 -8.30
C ARG A 129 7.30 -1.98 -7.32
N LEU A 130 7.70 -2.94 -6.50
CA LEU A 130 9.05 -3.01 -5.96
C LEU A 130 9.93 -3.51 -7.10
N ASP A 131 10.48 -2.58 -7.90
CA ASP A 131 11.13 -2.75 -9.22
C ASP A 131 12.03 -3.99 -9.45
N ALA A 132 12.53 -4.61 -8.38
CA ALA A 132 13.37 -5.79 -8.38
C ALA A 132 14.64 -5.66 -9.25
N LEU A 133 15.26 -4.48 -9.30
CA LEU A 133 16.56 -4.27 -9.93
C LEU A 133 17.63 -5.09 -9.22
N ILE A 134 17.84 -6.25 -9.84
CA ILE A 134 19.13 -6.87 -10.09
C ILE A 134 20.11 -5.75 -10.49
N THR A 135 20.74 -5.11 -9.50
CA THR A 135 22.15 -4.72 -9.66
C THR A 135 22.91 -6.01 -9.80
N GLU A 136 23.03 -6.46 -11.06
CA GLU A 136 23.92 -7.52 -11.49
C GLU A 136 25.34 -7.00 -11.31
N ASP A 137 25.79 -6.88 -10.06
CA ASP A 137 27.21 -6.81 -9.76
C ASP A 137 27.78 -8.20 -10.09
N LYS A 138 28.11 -8.36 -11.37
CA LYS A 138 28.78 -9.53 -11.94
C LYS A 138 30.22 -9.63 -11.38
N ASN A 139 30.43 -9.64 -10.05
CA ASN A 139 31.72 -9.82 -9.39
C ASN A 139 31.63 -10.10 -7.87
N SER A 140 30.67 -10.89 -7.38
CA SER A 140 30.77 -11.48 -6.03
C SER A 140 30.33 -12.94 -5.98
N TYR A 141 31.26 -13.81 -6.40
CA TYR A 141 31.34 -15.18 -5.91
C TYR A 141 32.30 -15.18 -4.70
N ASP A 142 31.77 -14.89 -3.51
CA ASP A 142 32.41 -15.21 -2.23
C ASP A 142 31.27 -15.72 -1.32
N GLU A 143 31.11 -17.03 -1.19
CA GLU A 143 31.80 -17.93 -0.25
C GLU A 143 30.99 -18.07 1.05
N TYR A 144 30.84 -19.31 1.50
CA TYR A 144 29.84 -19.70 2.49
C TYR A 144 30.22 -19.23 3.90
N SER A 145 29.23 -18.76 4.67
CA SER A 145 29.28 -18.82 6.12
C SER A 145 27.93 -19.28 6.65
N ASP A 146 27.92 -20.43 7.32
CA ASP A 146 26.83 -20.79 8.23
C ASP A 146 26.82 -19.76 9.36
N TYR A 147 25.65 -19.16 9.62
CA TYR A 147 25.40 -18.39 10.82
C TYR A 147 24.07 -18.85 11.43
N ASP A 148 24.10 -19.07 12.74
CA ASP A 148 23.02 -19.69 13.51
C ASP A 148 21.73 -18.85 13.52
N ASP A 149 20.61 -19.55 13.52
CA ASP A 149 19.22 -19.07 13.41
C ASP A 149 18.69 -18.58 14.78
N ASP A 150 19.25 -17.49 15.32
CA ASP A 150 18.95 -16.98 16.67
C ASP A 150 19.03 -15.44 16.81
N ASP A 151 18.57 -14.66 15.82
CA ASP A 151 18.40 -13.19 15.96
C ASP A 151 17.06 -12.67 15.40
N TYR A 152 16.01 -12.73 16.22
CA TYR A 152 14.78 -11.95 16.03
C TYR A 152 15.01 -10.50 16.49
N GLY A 153 15.88 -9.80 15.78
CA GLY A 153 16.31 -8.43 16.07
C GLY A 153 15.28 -7.37 15.69
N GLU A 154 14.85 -6.61 16.70
CA GLU A 154 14.00 -5.40 16.67
C GLU A 154 12.66 -5.43 15.92
N ALA A 155 11.63 -4.84 16.54
CA ALA A 155 10.35 -4.61 15.88
C ALA A 155 10.53 -3.60 14.73
N ASP A 156 10.24 -4.04 13.51
CA ASP A 156 10.48 -3.23 12.31
C ASP A 156 9.60 -1.97 12.29
N ASN A 157 10.22 -0.82 12.58
CA ASN A 157 9.56 0.49 12.56
C ASN A 157 9.14 0.93 11.14
N SER A 158 9.57 0.23 10.08
CA SER A 158 9.22 0.55 8.69
C SER A 158 7.72 0.38 8.41
N ILE A 159 7.13 -0.73 8.89
CA ILE A 159 5.72 -1.10 8.69
C ILE A 159 4.79 -0.03 9.29
N ASP A 160 5.14 0.45 10.48
CA ASP A 160 4.44 1.53 11.16
C ASP A 160 4.60 2.87 10.42
N ASN A 161 5.75 3.10 9.77
CA ASN A 161 5.95 4.31 8.97
C ASN A 161 5.12 4.30 7.69
N LEU A 162 5.02 3.18 6.96
CA LEU A 162 4.20 3.13 5.73
C LEU A 162 2.71 3.34 6.03
N LEU A 163 2.17 2.71 7.08
CA LEU A 163 0.78 2.99 7.51
C LEU A 163 0.58 4.46 7.93
N ARG A 164 1.57 5.08 8.57
CA ARG A 164 1.56 6.51 8.92
C ARG A 164 1.59 7.42 7.67
N LEU A 165 2.39 7.08 6.66
CA LEU A 165 2.43 7.78 5.38
C LEU A 165 1.07 7.71 4.67
N LEU A 166 0.45 6.53 4.63
CA LEU A 166 -0.90 6.38 4.06
C LEU A 166 -1.95 7.17 4.85
N GLU A 167 -1.86 7.21 6.19
CA GLU A 167 -2.73 8.06 7.02
C GLU A 167 -2.59 9.56 6.66
N LYS A 168 -1.36 10.06 6.51
CA LYS A 168 -1.10 11.47 6.17
C LYS A 168 -1.52 11.81 4.74
N ASN A 169 -1.24 10.93 3.80
CA ASN A 169 -1.66 11.10 2.41
C ASN A 169 -3.20 11.06 2.27
N ARG A 170 -3.88 10.16 2.99
CA ARG A 170 -5.34 10.14 3.12
C ARG A 170 -5.88 11.47 3.64
N GLU A 171 -5.26 12.06 4.67
CA GLU A 171 -5.66 13.39 5.16
C GLU A 171 -5.54 14.48 4.08
N TYR A 172 -4.48 14.48 3.26
CA TYR A 172 -4.31 15.44 2.18
C TYR A 172 -5.40 15.28 1.10
N LEU A 173 -5.69 14.05 0.70
CA LEU A 173 -6.75 13.73 -0.26
C LEU A 173 -8.14 14.15 0.25
N MET A 174 -8.43 13.93 1.54
CA MET A 174 -9.65 14.39 2.21
C MET A 174 -9.77 15.92 2.26
N LYS A 175 -8.65 16.65 2.31
CA LYS A 175 -8.58 18.12 2.25
C LYS A 175 -8.62 18.66 0.81
N GLY A 176 -8.60 17.78 -0.20
CA GLY A 176 -8.66 18.13 -1.62
C GLY A 176 -7.31 18.38 -2.28
N ASP A 177 -6.20 17.99 -1.63
CA ASP A 177 -4.86 18.01 -2.21
C ASP A 177 -4.57 16.65 -2.87
N TYR A 178 -4.64 16.63 -4.21
CA TYR A 178 -4.46 15.41 -5.02
C TYR A 178 -3.06 15.28 -5.62
N ARG A 179 -2.07 16.03 -5.10
CA ARG A 179 -0.71 16.03 -5.65
C ARG A 179 -0.03 14.65 -5.59
N LEU A 180 -0.36 13.80 -4.61
CA LEU A 180 0.05 12.39 -4.61
C LEU A 180 -0.45 11.64 -5.85
N LEU A 181 -1.77 11.70 -6.13
CA LEU A 181 -2.37 10.98 -7.26
C LEU A 181 -1.79 11.47 -8.58
N LYS A 182 -1.56 12.79 -8.70
CA LYS A 182 -0.85 13.35 -9.86
C LYS A 182 0.56 12.78 -9.99
N GLY A 183 1.37 12.80 -8.93
CA GLY A 183 2.72 12.25 -8.97
C GLY A 183 2.77 10.76 -9.37
N ILE A 184 1.82 9.95 -8.92
CA ILE A 184 1.70 8.54 -9.35
C ILE A 184 1.35 8.43 -10.84
N ILE A 185 0.45 9.28 -11.35
CA ILE A 185 0.12 9.34 -12.77
C ILE A 185 1.35 9.79 -13.58
N ASP A 186 2.07 10.82 -13.13
CA ASP A 186 3.29 11.33 -13.78
C ASP A 186 4.43 10.28 -13.78
N LEU A 187 4.47 9.37 -12.79
CA LEU A 187 5.43 8.27 -12.70
C LEU A 187 5.08 7.07 -13.61
N TYR A 188 3.80 6.69 -13.72
CA TYR A 188 3.39 5.42 -14.35
C TYR A 188 2.55 5.55 -15.62
N ALA A 189 2.04 6.73 -15.97
CA ALA A 189 1.36 6.94 -17.24
C ALA A 189 2.38 6.95 -18.38
N MET A 190 2.05 6.26 -19.47
CA MET A 190 2.77 6.39 -20.72
C MET A 190 2.33 7.69 -21.41
N GLU A 191 3.14 8.26 -22.30
CA GLU A 191 2.79 9.52 -23.01
C GLU A 191 1.42 9.45 -23.72
N GLU A 192 0.97 8.25 -24.11
CA GLU A 192 -0.32 8.00 -24.75
C GLU A 192 -1.52 7.89 -23.79
N THR A 193 -1.32 7.69 -22.48
CA THR A 193 -2.39 7.62 -21.45
C THR A 193 -2.63 8.92 -20.70
N LEU A 194 -1.97 10.03 -21.09
CA LEU A 194 -2.19 11.38 -20.54
C LEU A 194 -3.57 11.95 -20.93
N VAL A 195 -4.62 11.45 -20.29
CA VAL A 195 -5.94 12.07 -20.24
C VAL A 195 -5.82 13.44 -19.56
N ASN A 196 -6.62 14.43 -19.99
CA ASN A 196 -6.61 15.80 -19.45
C ASN A 196 -6.87 15.82 -17.93
N LEU A 197 -5.81 15.73 -17.12
CA LEU A 197 -5.88 15.91 -15.68
C LEU A 197 -6.28 17.37 -15.38
N PRO A 198 -7.10 17.61 -14.35
CA PRO A 198 -7.45 18.98 -13.96
C PRO A 198 -6.20 19.72 -13.48
N GLU A 199 -5.95 20.91 -14.04
CA GLU A 199 -4.90 21.82 -13.56
C GLU A 199 -5.01 22.04 -12.05
N GLY A 200 -3.87 21.95 -11.35
CA GLY A 200 -3.84 21.91 -9.88
C GLY A 200 -3.62 23.29 -9.30
N SER A 201 -4.48 23.76 -8.39
CA SER A 201 -4.41 25.11 -7.81
C SER A 201 -3.23 25.36 -6.85
N ALA A 202 -2.12 24.63 -6.99
CA ALA A 202 -0.97 24.61 -6.08
C ALA A 202 0.39 24.32 -6.76
N GLU A 203 0.49 24.45 -8.10
CA GLU A 203 1.69 24.14 -8.90
C GLU A 203 2.97 24.92 -8.51
N ASN A 204 2.88 25.94 -7.65
CA ASN A 204 4.01 26.75 -7.18
C ASN A 204 4.28 26.63 -5.66
N SER A 205 3.74 25.60 -4.99
CA SER A 205 4.05 25.32 -3.58
C SER A 205 4.73 23.97 -3.43
N GLU A 206 5.71 23.91 -2.54
CA GLU A 206 6.46 22.69 -2.19
C GLU A 206 5.51 21.54 -1.83
N LEU A 207 5.89 20.31 -2.19
CA LEU A 207 5.15 19.11 -1.82
C LEU A 207 5.31 18.86 -0.32
N PRO A 208 4.26 18.46 0.41
CA PRO A 208 4.39 17.99 1.79
C PRO A 208 5.39 16.84 1.87
N GLU A 209 6.15 16.78 2.96
CA GLU A 209 7.19 15.78 3.19
C GLU A 209 6.64 14.35 3.02
N GLU A 210 5.43 14.08 3.53
CA GLU A 210 4.80 12.76 3.43
C GLU A 210 4.31 12.40 2.03
N ILE A 211 4.10 13.38 1.14
CA ILE A 211 3.85 13.12 -0.30
C ILE A 211 5.18 12.78 -0.98
N GLN A 212 6.25 13.53 -0.69
CA GLN A 212 7.59 13.28 -1.25
C GLN A 212 8.13 11.91 -0.81
N GLU A 213 8.04 11.59 0.48
CA GLU A 213 8.50 10.32 1.05
C GLU A 213 7.77 9.13 0.41
N LEU A 214 6.43 9.21 0.30
CA LEU A 214 5.64 8.14 -0.32
C LEU A 214 5.92 7.96 -1.82
N LEU A 215 6.08 9.06 -2.58
CA LEU A 215 6.48 8.99 -3.99
C LEU A 215 7.88 8.37 -4.15
N SER A 216 8.84 8.73 -3.30
CA SER A 216 10.20 8.16 -3.33
C SER A 216 10.27 6.68 -2.96
N CYS A 217 9.23 6.14 -2.32
CA CYS A 217 9.11 4.71 -2.01
C CYS A 217 8.54 3.87 -3.17
N ILE A 218 7.99 4.52 -4.22
CA ILE A 218 7.36 3.86 -5.38
C ILE A 218 7.97 4.28 -6.73
N GLU A 219 8.90 5.24 -6.73
CA GLU A 219 9.75 5.61 -7.85
C GLU A 219 10.72 4.45 -8.18
N ILE A 220 10.98 4.26 -9.48
CA ILE A 220 11.75 3.13 -10.06
C ILE A 220 13.10 3.63 -10.59
#